data_AF-A0A2W4NY61-F1
#
_entry.id   AF-A0A2W4NY61-F1
#
_cell.length_a   1.000
_cell.length_b   1.000
_cell.length_c   1.000
_cell.angle_alpha   90.00
_cell.angle_beta   90.00
_cell.angle_gamma   90.00
#
_symmetry.space_group_name_H-M   'P 1'
#
loop_
_entity.id
_entity.type
_entity.pdbx_description
1 polymer ?
#
loop_
_entity_poly.entity_id
_entity_poly.type
_entity_poly.pdbx_seq_one_letter_code
_entity_poly.pdbx_strand_id
1 'polypeptide(L)'
;MPIENDEGGPVRITGAVTYTNPFFTAGVEEPMVILEDQAGFVRRDRGFLMPPESQVLGQITSDFFTSPFYYSISLPIEPAATLVDVDNDGEEDTGVMVYAIAYWNNVFGPPELEERDLYGGGWSTAYVSTRVDPDRSDNYEIRGGTLLIYAPDDKQGFPTSWGDDGLLFTEDDPTGLVPQGYTLVNLDTDPFTFSRPREAVVDLIEGELSEVDDFSSMTYTEAFDAMIDKFRREYAFTEFKGIVL
;
A
#
# COMPACT_ATOMS: atom_id res chain seq x y z
N MET A 1 10.85 20.01 -7.51
CA MET A 1 10.26 18.97 -8.39
C MET A 1 9.03 19.51 -9.11
N PRO A 2 8.72 19.08 -10.34
CA PRO A 2 7.45 19.37 -10.98
C PRO A 2 6.31 18.59 -10.31
N ILE A 3 5.14 19.21 -10.21
CA ILE A 3 3.90 18.59 -9.69
C ILE A 3 2.88 18.61 -10.83
N GLU A 4 2.28 17.46 -11.09
CA GLU A 4 1.27 17.29 -12.12
C GLU A 4 -0.14 17.55 -11.59
N ASN A 5 -1.00 18.09 -12.46
CA ASN A 5 -2.42 18.31 -12.18
C ASN A 5 -2.68 18.99 -10.82
N ASP A 6 -1.90 20.03 -10.49
CA ASP A 6 -2.05 20.71 -9.19
C ASP A 6 -3.33 21.55 -9.12
N GLU A 7 -4.36 20.94 -8.55
CA GLU A 7 -5.67 21.52 -8.30
C GLU A 7 -5.90 21.82 -6.81
N GLY A 8 -4.82 21.84 -6.01
CA GLY A 8 -4.85 22.03 -4.56
C GLY A 8 -4.88 20.73 -3.73
N GLY A 9 -4.70 19.58 -4.38
CA GLY A 9 -4.65 18.27 -3.74
C GLY A 9 -6.01 17.53 -3.75
N PRO A 10 -5.98 16.19 -3.64
CA PRO A 10 -7.18 15.38 -3.58
C PRO A 10 -8.11 15.78 -2.43
N VAL A 11 -9.41 15.82 -2.73
CA VAL A 11 -10.49 15.88 -1.72
C VAL A 11 -11.34 14.60 -1.72
N ARG A 12 -11.22 13.80 -2.77
CA ARG A 12 -11.85 12.49 -2.90
C ARG A 12 -10.95 11.57 -3.72
N ILE A 13 -10.88 10.31 -3.31
CA ILE A 13 -10.20 9.23 -4.01
C ILE A 13 -11.26 8.19 -4.39
N THR A 14 -11.28 7.76 -5.63
CA THR A 14 -12.04 6.57 -6.06
C THR A 14 -11.09 5.52 -6.62
N GLY A 15 -11.57 4.30 -6.78
CA GLY A 15 -10.74 3.24 -7.32
C GLY A 15 -11.51 1.95 -7.52
N ALA A 16 -10.89 1.04 -8.26
CA ALA A 16 -11.28 -0.34 -8.39
C ALA A 16 -10.40 -1.24 -7.53
N VAL A 17 -10.99 -2.30 -7.01
CA VAL A 17 -10.29 -3.43 -6.39
C VAL A 17 -10.59 -4.64 -7.26
N THR A 18 -9.57 -5.10 -7.98
CA THR A 18 -9.64 -6.34 -8.74
C THR A 18 -9.16 -7.47 -7.85
N TYR A 19 -9.92 -8.56 -7.83
CA TYR A 19 -9.50 -9.79 -7.18
C TYR A 19 -9.73 -10.97 -8.12
N THR A 20 -8.77 -11.89 -8.14
CA THR A 20 -8.80 -13.18 -8.82
C THR A 20 -8.88 -14.32 -7.81
N ASN A 21 -8.49 -14.09 -6.56
CA ASN A 21 -8.55 -15.07 -5.50
C ASN A 21 -10.00 -15.45 -5.11
N PRO A 22 -10.41 -16.72 -5.26
CA PRO A 22 -11.77 -17.15 -4.89
C PRO A 22 -12.02 -17.09 -3.39
N PHE A 23 -10.97 -16.98 -2.57
CA PHE A 23 -11.08 -16.81 -1.12
C PHE A 23 -11.14 -15.34 -0.69
N PHE A 24 -10.99 -14.38 -1.59
CA PHE A 24 -11.07 -12.95 -1.27
C PHE A 24 -12.37 -12.59 -0.53
N THR A 25 -13.50 -13.11 -1.01
CA THR A 25 -14.82 -12.85 -0.41
C THR A 25 -15.21 -13.87 0.66
N ALA A 26 -14.35 -14.83 0.99
CA ALA A 26 -14.70 -15.94 1.88
C ALA A 26 -14.54 -15.53 3.35
N GLY A 27 -15.64 -15.60 4.12
CA GLY A 27 -15.61 -15.27 5.55
C GLY A 27 -15.45 -13.77 5.85
N VAL A 28 -15.76 -12.93 4.85
CA VAL A 28 -15.82 -11.47 5.02
C VAL A 28 -17.01 -11.11 5.91
N GLU A 29 -16.79 -10.23 6.88
CA GLU A 29 -17.80 -9.71 7.80
C GLU A 29 -18.18 -8.28 7.37
N GLU A 30 -17.28 -7.32 7.54
CA GLU A 30 -17.45 -5.94 7.07
C GLU A 30 -16.27 -5.51 6.17
N PRO A 31 -16.41 -5.60 4.84
CA PRO A 31 -15.37 -5.19 3.92
C PRO A 31 -15.27 -3.67 3.87
N MET A 32 -14.04 -3.15 3.92
CA MET A 32 -13.77 -1.72 3.89
C MET A 32 -12.51 -1.41 3.10
N VAL A 33 -12.42 -0.18 2.61
CA VAL A 33 -11.20 0.39 2.05
C VAL A 33 -10.87 1.61 2.90
N ILE A 34 -9.64 1.72 3.38
CA ILE A 34 -9.22 2.77 4.30
C ILE A 34 -7.97 3.50 3.81
N LEU A 35 -7.69 4.66 4.39
CA LEU A 35 -6.32 5.17 4.45
C LEU A 35 -5.57 4.47 5.59
N GLU A 36 -4.58 3.64 5.23
CA GLU A 36 -3.73 2.90 6.15
C GLU A 36 -2.48 3.74 6.49
N ASP A 37 -2.32 4.09 7.78
CA ASP A 37 -1.14 4.83 8.29
C ASP A 37 0.15 4.01 8.10
N GLN A 38 1.06 4.53 7.28
CA GLN A 38 2.33 3.89 6.93
C GLN A 38 3.48 4.24 7.87
N ALA A 39 3.25 4.87 9.03
CA ALA A 39 4.32 5.15 9.98
C ALA A 39 5.03 3.89 10.48
N GLY A 40 4.33 2.74 10.51
CA GLY A 40 4.94 1.43 10.74
C GLY A 40 5.96 1.06 9.67
N PHE A 41 5.62 1.24 8.39
CA PHE A 41 6.54 1.02 7.28
C PHE A 41 7.75 1.95 7.34
N VAL A 42 7.49 3.26 7.46
CA VAL A 42 8.52 4.30 7.52
C VAL A 42 9.54 4.01 8.64
N ARG A 43 9.09 3.59 9.81
CA ARG A 43 9.95 3.30 10.97
C ARG A 43 10.47 1.85 11.01
N ARG A 44 10.13 1.02 10.02
CA ARG A 44 10.36 -0.44 10.01
C ARG A 44 9.83 -1.14 11.28
N ASP A 45 8.71 -0.65 11.82
CA ASP A 45 8.02 -1.22 12.97
C ASP A 45 6.90 -2.16 12.53
N ARG A 46 7.19 -3.45 12.52
CA ARG A 46 6.24 -4.53 12.17
C ARG A 46 5.15 -4.73 13.22
N GLY A 47 5.30 -4.17 14.42
CA GLY A 47 4.30 -4.21 15.49
C GLY A 47 3.44 -2.95 15.55
N PHE A 48 3.60 -2.03 14.59
CA PHE A 48 2.85 -0.78 14.56
C PHE A 48 1.35 -1.06 14.40
N LEU A 49 0.58 -0.60 15.39
CA LEU A 49 -0.87 -0.61 15.37
C LEU A 49 -1.34 0.79 14.97
N MET A 50 -1.94 0.92 13.79
CA MET A 50 -2.45 2.20 13.33
C MET A 50 -3.51 2.73 14.32
N PRO A 51 -3.40 3.99 14.79
CA PRO A 51 -4.39 4.55 15.70
C PRO A 51 -5.77 4.62 15.05
N PRO A 52 -6.88 4.32 15.76
CA PRO A 52 -8.23 4.45 15.21
C PRO A 52 -8.50 5.82 14.58
N GLU A 53 -8.01 6.89 15.19
CA GLU A 53 -8.15 8.27 14.69
C GLU A 53 -7.43 8.53 13.36
N SER A 54 -6.43 7.73 13.01
CA SER A 54 -5.71 7.84 11.73
C SER A 54 -6.50 7.28 10.55
N GLN A 55 -7.47 6.40 10.84
CA GLN A 55 -8.21 5.65 9.83
C GLN A 55 -9.28 6.53 9.19
N VAL A 56 -9.18 6.75 7.88
CA VAL A 56 -10.24 7.36 7.09
C VAL A 56 -10.96 6.27 6.31
N LEU A 57 -12.23 6.05 6.63
CA LEU A 57 -13.03 4.97 6.06
C LEU A 57 -13.62 5.36 4.70
N GLY A 58 -13.44 4.49 3.72
CA GLY A 58 -14.05 4.55 2.40
C GLY A 58 -15.38 3.82 2.32
N GLN A 59 -16.18 4.19 1.33
CA GLN A 59 -17.41 3.53 0.97
C GLN A 59 -17.18 2.60 -0.22
N ILE A 60 -17.59 1.33 -0.11
CA ILE A 60 -17.76 0.44 -1.27
C ILE A 60 -19.04 0.85 -2.02
N THR A 61 -18.90 1.12 -3.32
CA THR A 61 -19.91 1.76 -4.17
C THR A 61 -20.52 0.84 -5.22
N SER A 62 -20.05 -0.40 -5.31
CA SER A 62 -20.60 -1.45 -6.18
C SER A 62 -20.82 -2.75 -5.41
N ASP A 63 -21.25 -3.79 -6.11
CA ASP A 63 -21.31 -5.14 -5.55
C ASP A 63 -19.91 -5.64 -5.19
N PHE A 64 -19.66 -5.88 -3.90
CA PHE A 64 -18.39 -6.40 -3.37
C PHE A 64 -18.10 -7.83 -3.88
N PHE A 65 -19.14 -8.62 -4.18
CA PHE A 65 -19.00 -10.01 -4.60
C PHE A 65 -18.74 -10.17 -6.11
N THR A 66 -18.65 -9.07 -6.85
CA THR A 66 -18.32 -9.05 -8.27
C THR A 66 -17.01 -8.31 -8.49
N SER A 67 -16.00 -8.99 -9.05
CA SER A 67 -14.71 -8.39 -9.42
C SER A 67 -14.78 -7.66 -10.78
N PRO A 68 -14.23 -6.44 -10.90
CA PRO A 68 -13.76 -5.59 -9.80
C PRO A 68 -14.93 -4.93 -9.05
N PHE A 69 -14.74 -4.69 -7.74
CA PHE A 69 -15.62 -3.78 -7.01
C PHE A 69 -15.00 -2.37 -6.93
N TYR A 70 -15.82 -1.35 -6.69
CA TYR A 70 -15.41 0.05 -6.69
C TYR A 70 -15.59 0.69 -5.32
N TYR A 71 -14.73 1.64 -4.99
CA TYR A 71 -14.79 2.39 -3.74
C TYR A 71 -14.64 3.90 -3.92
N SER A 72 -14.99 4.64 -2.87
CA SER A 72 -14.79 6.09 -2.76
C SER A 72 -14.42 6.49 -1.33
N ILE A 73 -13.36 7.27 -1.15
CA ILE A 73 -12.94 7.87 0.11
C ILE A 73 -13.09 9.39 0.01
N SER A 74 -13.79 10.01 0.96
CA SER A 74 -13.78 11.47 1.10
C SER A 74 -12.69 11.87 2.08
N LEU A 75 -11.75 12.72 1.64
CA LEU A 75 -10.60 13.08 2.46
C LEU A 75 -10.95 14.22 3.44
N PRO A 76 -10.59 14.11 4.72
CA PRO A 76 -10.73 15.22 5.66
C PRO A 76 -9.76 16.34 5.28
N ILE A 77 -10.08 17.59 5.64
CA ILE A 77 -9.21 18.75 5.35
C ILE A 77 -7.81 18.55 5.95
N GLU A 78 -7.76 18.05 7.18
CA GLU A 78 -6.56 17.68 7.91
C GLU A 78 -6.81 16.29 8.51
N PRO A 79 -6.02 15.26 8.13
CA PRO A 79 -6.16 13.94 8.70
C PRO A 79 -5.36 13.83 10.01
N ALA A 80 -5.41 12.67 10.67
CA ALA A 80 -4.83 12.48 12.00
C ALA A 80 -3.92 11.24 12.09
N ALA A 81 -3.19 10.92 11.01
CA ALA A 81 -2.15 9.90 11.10
C ALA A 81 -0.89 10.42 11.78
N THR A 82 0.01 9.48 12.03
CA THR A 82 1.30 9.75 12.62
C THR A 82 2.17 10.57 11.66
N LEU A 83 2.65 11.72 12.13
CA LEU A 83 3.66 12.50 11.42
C LEU A 83 5.02 11.80 11.51
N VAL A 84 5.70 11.70 10.38
CA VAL A 84 7.01 11.09 10.23
C VAL A 84 7.92 11.99 9.40
N ASP A 85 9.07 12.31 9.98
CA ASP A 85 10.17 12.93 9.27
C ASP A 85 10.82 11.88 8.35
N VAL A 86 10.89 12.20 7.06
CA VAL A 86 11.21 11.23 5.99
C VAL A 86 12.16 11.80 4.95
N ASP A 87 12.58 13.05 5.07
CA ASP A 87 13.50 13.65 4.10
C ASP A 87 14.98 13.43 4.44
N ASN A 88 15.25 12.86 5.63
CA ASN A 88 16.54 12.36 6.10
C ASN A 88 17.68 13.37 5.90
N ASP A 89 17.40 14.67 5.98
CA ASP A 89 18.36 15.73 5.66
C ASP A 89 19.34 16.06 6.83
N GLY A 90 19.14 15.40 7.97
CA GLY A 90 19.94 15.53 9.18
C GLY A 90 19.41 16.56 10.18
N GLU A 91 18.32 17.25 9.86
CA GLU A 91 17.56 18.09 10.79
C GLU A 91 16.36 17.30 11.35
N GLU A 92 15.71 17.83 12.40
CA GLU A 92 14.48 17.26 12.96
C GLU A 92 13.30 18.10 12.50
N ASP A 93 12.47 17.53 11.63
CA ASP A 93 11.28 18.18 11.09
C ASP A 93 9.99 17.59 11.63
N THR A 94 8.89 18.31 11.38
CA THR A 94 7.55 17.81 11.73
C THR A 94 7.21 16.56 10.90
N GLY A 95 7.68 16.52 9.65
CA GLY A 95 7.44 15.46 8.70
C GLY A 95 6.08 15.51 8.03
N VAL A 96 5.76 14.43 7.32
CA VAL A 96 4.48 14.24 6.63
C VAL A 96 3.72 13.07 7.24
N MET A 97 2.41 13.01 6.99
CA MET A 97 1.65 11.79 7.19
C MET A 97 1.69 10.97 5.91
N VAL A 98 1.98 9.67 6.00
CA VAL A 98 2.11 8.77 4.84
C VAL A 98 1.01 7.71 4.91
N TYR A 99 0.32 7.53 3.78
CA TYR A 99 -0.76 6.57 3.65
C TYR A 99 -0.57 5.67 2.44
N ALA A 100 -0.99 4.42 2.60
CA ALA A 100 -1.43 3.59 1.49
C ALA A 100 -2.95 3.50 1.53
N ILE A 101 -3.60 3.34 0.38
CA ILE A 101 -5.03 3.00 0.36
C ILE A 101 -5.11 1.47 0.39
N ALA A 102 -5.81 0.90 1.36
CA ALA A 102 -5.79 -0.54 1.59
C ALA A 102 -7.20 -1.10 1.86
N TYR A 103 -7.45 -2.30 1.36
CA TYR A 103 -8.62 -3.10 1.74
C TYR A 103 -8.37 -3.82 3.07
N TRP A 104 -9.39 -3.79 3.94
CA TRP A 104 -9.44 -4.54 5.19
C TRP A 104 -10.83 -5.16 5.39
N ASN A 105 -10.89 -6.17 6.25
CA ASN A 105 -12.13 -6.77 6.71
C ASN A 105 -12.25 -6.54 8.22
N ASN A 106 -13.20 -5.73 8.65
CA ASN A 106 -13.47 -5.52 10.06
C ASN A 106 -14.37 -6.64 10.59
N VAL A 107 -13.87 -7.33 11.62
CA VAL A 107 -14.49 -8.53 12.18
C VAL A 107 -15.01 -8.29 13.59
N PHE A 108 -14.42 -7.35 14.34
CA PHE A 108 -14.55 -7.32 15.80
C PHE A 108 -15.48 -6.24 16.37
N GLY A 109 -16.05 -5.37 15.53
CA GLY A 109 -17.32 -4.69 15.81
C GLY A 109 -17.33 -3.17 15.99
N PRO A 110 -16.26 -2.48 16.47
CA PRO A 110 -16.17 -1.03 16.31
C PRO A 110 -16.16 -0.65 14.83
N PRO A 111 -16.56 0.56 14.42
CA PRO A 111 -16.48 0.99 13.01
C PRO A 111 -15.04 1.02 12.48
N GLU A 112 -14.09 1.45 13.31
CA GLU A 112 -12.66 1.44 13.02
C GLU A 112 -12.05 0.06 13.29
N LEU A 113 -10.95 -0.27 12.59
CA LEU A 113 -10.17 -1.48 12.85
C LEU A 113 -9.51 -1.37 14.23
N GLU A 114 -9.68 -2.40 15.05
CA GLU A 114 -8.97 -2.52 16.33
C GLU A 114 -7.78 -3.49 16.23
N GLU A 115 -6.97 -3.58 17.28
CA GLU A 115 -5.74 -4.39 17.33
C GLU A 115 -5.90 -5.83 16.79
N ARG A 116 -7.06 -6.47 17.04
CA ARG A 116 -7.32 -7.84 16.55
C ARG A 116 -7.58 -7.90 15.05
N ASP A 117 -8.21 -6.88 14.48
CA ASP A 117 -8.37 -6.76 13.03
C ASP A 117 -7.01 -6.56 12.35
N LEU A 118 -6.06 -5.91 13.03
CA LEU A 118 -4.71 -5.62 12.51
C LEU A 118 -3.74 -6.80 12.56
N TYR A 119 -4.16 -7.97 13.07
CA TYR A 119 -3.33 -9.19 13.15
C TYR A 119 -1.93 -9.01 13.77
N GLY A 120 -1.77 -8.05 14.68
CA GLY A 120 -0.49 -7.72 15.33
C GLY A 120 0.29 -6.57 14.70
N GLY A 121 -0.27 -5.90 13.69
CA GLY A 121 0.25 -4.66 13.12
C GLY A 121 1.02 -4.81 11.82
N GLY A 122 1.74 -3.76 11.44
CA GLY A 122 2.51 -3.65 10.20
C GLY A 122 1.76 -2.88 9.12
N TRP A 123 1.91 -3.30 7.87
CA TRP A 123 1.30 -2.67 6.68
C TRP A 123 0.82 -3.74 5.70
N SER A 124 -0.16 -3.36 4.88
CA SER A 124 -0.76 -4.23 3.89
C SER A 124 0.21 -4.61 2.77
N THR A 125 0.09 -5.86 2.29
CA THR A 125 0.92 -6.43 1.21
C THR A 125 0.08 -6.87 0.00
N ALA A 126 -1.24 -6.79 0.10
CA ALA A 126 -2.18 -7.16 -0.94
C ALA A 126 -3.45 -6.32 -0.82
N TYR A 127 -4.11 -6.10 -1.95
CA TYR A 127 -5.27 -5.22 -2.08
C TYR A 127 -4.98 -3.84 -1.49
N VAL A 128 -3.82 -3.31 -1.85
CA VAL A 128 -3.27 -2.04 -1.36
C VAL A 128 -2.73 -1.24 -2.55
N SER A 129 -2.63 0.08 -2.42
CA SER A 129 -2.18 0.97 -3.48
C SER A 129 -0.68 0.86 -3.78
N THR A 130 0.09 0.18 -2.92
CA THR A 130 1.53 -0.01 -3.04
C THR A 130 1.84 -1.41 -3.56
N ARG A 131 2.96 -1.53 -4.29
CA ARG A 131 3.48 -2.82 -4.72
C ARG A 131 4.58 -3.24 -3.74
N VAL A 132 4.37 -4.36 -3.07
CA VAL A 132 5.27 -4.89 -2.05
C VAL A 132 5.87 -6.19 -2.57
N ASP A 133 7.19 -6.38 -2.37
CA ASP A 133 7.82 -7.66 -2.68
C ASP A 133 7.29 -8.74 -1.72
N PRO A 134 6.73 -9.85 -2.23
CA PRO A 134 6.23 -10.93 -1.38
C PRO A 134 7.32 -11.72 -0.66
N ASP A 135 8.59 -11.59 -1.04
CA ASP A 135 9.69 -12.29 -0.41
C ASP A 135 9.81 -11.88 1.06
N ARG A 136 9.53 -12.83 1.95
CA ARG A 136 9.61 -12.61 3.40
C ARG A 136 11.00 -12.21 3.87
N SER A 137 12.05 -12.59 3.13
CA SER A 137 13.42 -12.19 3.46
C SER A 137 13.68 -10.71 3.18
N ASP A 138 12.87 -10.08 2.33
CA ASP A 138 12.91 -8.66 1.98
C ASP A 138 12.09 -7.79 2.96
N ASN A 139 11.58 -8.37 4.05
CA ASN A 139 10.81 -7.66 5.09
C ASN A 139 9.57 -6.89 4.59
N TYR A 140 9.02 -7.26 3.43
CA TYR A 140 7.84 -6.65 2.82
C TYR A 140 8.06 -5.17 2.43
N GLU A 141 9.21 -4.85 1.83
CA GLU A 141 9.53 -3.51 1.36
C GLU A 141 8.64 -3.07 0.19
N ILE A 142 8.31 -1.77 0.15
CA ILE A 142 7.57 -1.17 -0.96
C ILE A 142 8.52 -0.98 -2.15
N ARG A 143 8.13 -1.51 -3.32
CA ARG A 143 8.89 -1.48 -4.59
C ARG A 143 8.17 -0.70 -5.70
N GLY A 144 7.08 -0.01 -5.38
CA GLY A 144 6.31 0.76 -6.34
C GLY A 144 4.86 1.00 -5.92
N GLY A 145 4.03 1.32 -6.90
CA GLY A 145 2.63 1.71 -6.70
C GLY A 145 2.50 3.18 -6.29
N THR A 146 1.43 3.50 -5.55
CA THR A 146 1.08 4.87 -5.18
C THR A 146 0.94 5.03 -3.68
N LEU A 147 1.60 6.06 -3.14
CA LEU A 147 1.38 6.57 -1.80
C LEU A 147 0.53 7.85 -1.85
N LEU A 148 -0.23 8.09 -0.79
CA LEU A 148 -0.85 9.39 -0.51
C LEU A 148 -0.11 10.00 0.67
N ILE A 149 0.37 11.23 0.54
CA ILE A 149 0.99 11.97 1.63
C ILE A 149 0.15 13.19 2.00
N TYR A 150 0.22 13.61 3.25
CA TYR A 150 -0.29 14.89 3.72
C TYR A 150 0.83 15.67 4.42
N ALA A 151 1.15 16.86 3.90
CA ALA A 151 2.10 17.77 4.53
C ALA A 151 1.37 18.86 5.34
N PRO A 152 1.68 19.06 6.63
CA PRO A 152 1.06 20.10 7.45
C PRO A 152 1.39 21.53 7.01
N ASP A 153 2.55 21.73 6.36
CA ASP A 153 2.97 22.98 5.73
C ASP A 153 3.83 22.70 4.47
N ASP A 154 4.38 23.74 3.85
CA ASP A 154 5.18 23.68 2.62
C ASP A 154 6.70 23.55 2.87
N LYS A 155 7.09 23.14 4.08
CA LYS A 155 8.50 23.01 4.49
C LYS A 155 8.95 21.57 4.68
N GLN A 156 8.04 20.62 4.58
CA GLN A 156 8.36 19.21 4.75
C GLN A 156 8.93 18.63 3.45
N GLY A 157 9.98 17.82 3.55
CA GLY A 157 10.50 17.06 2.43
C GLY A 157 9.88 15.67 2.29
N PHE A 158 10.10 15.07 1.12
CA PHE A 158 9.77 13.68 0.82
C PHE A 158 10.78 13.11 -0.21
N PRO A 159 11.09 11.80 -0.20
CA PRO A 159 11.89 11.15 -1.24
C PRO A 159 11.35 11.41 -2.65
N THR A 160 12.20 11.81 -3.58
CA THR A 160 11.86 12.19 -4.96
C THR A 160 12.20 11.12 -5.99
N SER A 161 13.04 10.15 -5.62
CA SER A 161 13.30 8.91 -6.35
C SER A 161 13.83 7.89 -5.34
N TRP A 162 14.11 6.68 -5.80
CA TRP A 162 14.85 5.69 -5.03
C TRP A 162 16.29 6.14 -4.78
N GLY A 163 16.81 5.81 -3.59
CA GLY A 163 18.25 5.78 -3.30
C GLY A 163 19.01 4.67 -4.05
N ASP A 164 20.31 4.59 -3.78
CA ASP A 164 21.21 3.57 -4.33
C ASP A 164 20.86 2.15 -3.82
N ASP A 165 20.29 2.04 -2.63
CA ASP A 165 19.88 0.76 -2.04
C ASP A 165 18.51 0.25 -2.52
N GLY A 166 17.76 1.10 -3.23
CA GLY A 166 16.44 0.79 -3.77
C GLY A 166 15.35 0.62 -2.72
N LEU A 167 15.58 1.07 -1.48
CA LEU A 167 14.60 1.12 -0.39
C LEU A 167 14.02 2.53 -0.31
N LEU A 168 12.87 2.66 0.38
CA LEU A 168 12.24 3.96 0.62
C LEU A 168 12.46 4.39 2.07
N PHE A 169 12.59 5.68 2.29
CA PHE A 169 12.84 6.30 3.59
C PHE A 169 14.18 5.87 4.21
N THR A 170 15.21 5.78 3.39
CA THR A 170 16.61 5.54 3.78
C THR A 170 17.46 6.79 3.60
N GLU A 171 18.66 6.80 4.21
CA GLU A 171 19.54 7.99 4.23
C GLU A 171 20.02 8.43 2.84
N ASP A 172 19.97 7.54 1.85
CA ASP A 172 20.46 7.76 0.49
C ASP A 172 19.38 8.23 -0.48
N ASP A 173 18.12 8.29 -0.05
CA ASP A 173 17.03 8.81 -0.88
C ASP A 173 17.24 10.29 -1.20
N PRO A 174 17.17 10.72 -2.48
CA PRO A 174 17.18 12.13 -2.82
C PRO A 174 15.85 12.79 -2.49
N THR A 175 15.85 13.91 -1.78
CA THR A 175 14.61 14.48 -1.22
C THR A 175 14.28 15.87 -1.75
N GLY A 176 13.02 16.27 -1.60
CA GLY A 176 12.52 17.55 -2.08
C GLY A 176 11.26 17.99 -1.36
N LEU A 177 11.09 19.32 -1.23
CA LEU A 177 9.95 19.92 -0.55
C LEU A 177 8.63 19.60 -1.26
N VAL A 178 7.61 19.28 -0.47
CA VAL A 178 6.24 19.06 -0.94
C VAL A 178 5.32 20.21 -0.50
N PRO A 179 4.31 20.58 -1.31
CA PRO A 179 3.35 21.60 -0.88
C PRO A 179 2.46 21.11 0.27
N GLN A 180 1.98 22.05 1.07
CA GLN A 180 0.97 21.79 2.10
C GLN A 180 -0.26 21.06 1.55
N GLY A 181 -0.75 20.08 2.29
CA GLY A 181 -1.95 19.30 1.99
C GLY A 181 -1.66 17.96 1.32
N TYR A 182 -2.69 17.37 0.70
CA TYR A 182 -2.55 16.06 0.07
C TYR A 182 -1.77 16.10 -1.24
N THR A 183 -0.93 15.09 -1.44
CA THR A 183 -0.23 14.80 -2.70
C THR A 183 -0.20 13.29 -2.93
N LEU A 184 -0.49 12.85 -4.15
CA LEU A 184 -0.24 11.47 -4.58
C LEU A 184 1.19 11.36 -5.09
N VAL A 185 1.88 10.30 -4.68
CA VAL A 185 3.25 9.99 -5.11
C VAL A 185 3.23 8.65 -5.83
N ASN A 186 3.47 8.67 -7.13
CA ASN A 186 3.62 7.48 -7.95
C ASN A 186 5.08 7.02 -7.95
N LEU A 187 5.32 5.90 -7.30
CA LEU A 187 6.63 5.28 -7.09
C LEU A 187 7.10 4.44 -8.30
N ASP A 188 6.24 4.24 -9.31
CA ASP A 188 6.56 3.49 -10.53
C ASP A 188 7.29 4.32 -11.60
N THR A 189 7.66 5.55 -11.27
CA THR A 189 8.36 6.48 -12.17
C THR A 189 9.70 6.88 -11.58
N ASP A 190 10.67 7.19 -12.44
CA ASP A 190 12.00 7.67 -12.02
C ASP A 190 12.33 8.99 -12.75
N PRO A 191 12.40 10.13 -12.04
CA PRO A 191 12.03 10.30 -10.61
C PRO A 191 10.54 10.05 -10.36
N PHE A 192 10.14 9.93 -9.09
CA PHE A 192 8.74 9.77 -8.69
C PHE A 192 7.87 10.92 -9.20
N THR A 193 6.62 10.60 -9.55
CA THR A 193 5.65 11.58 -10.03
C THR A 193 4.76 12.03 -8.90
N PHE A 194 4.72 13.34 -8.68
CA PHE A 194 3.89 13.97 -7.65
C PHE A 194 2.68 14.59 -8.34
N SER A 195 1.48 14.24 -7.90
CA SER A 195 0.25 14.75 -8.50
C SER A 195 -0.75 15.21 -7.45
N ARG A 196 -1.47 16.29 -7.75
CA ARG A 196 -2.42 16.93 -6.83
C ARG A 196 -3.80 17.20 -7.44
N PRO A 197 -4.41 16.24 -8.17
CA PRO A 197 -5.73 16.43 -8.75
C PRO A 197 -6.78 16.54 -7.64
N ARG A 198 -7.85 17.30 -7.84
CA ARG A 198 -8.92 17.41 -6.85
C ARG A 198 -9.66 16.09 -6.66
N GLU A 199 -9.81 15.35 -7.76
CA GLU A 199 -10.49 14.06 -7.85
C GLU A 199 -9.47 13.02 -8.31
N ALA A 200 -9.09 12.11 -7.42
CA ALA A 200 -8.06 11.12 -7.67
C ALA A 200 -8.65 9.75 -7.97
N VAL A 201 -7.97 9.00 -8.85
CA VAL A 201 -8.25 7.59 -9.09
C VAL A 201 -7.01 6.80 -8.69
N VAL A 202 -7.17 5.85 -7.77
CA VAL A 202 -6.12 4.93 -7.34
C VAL A 202 -6.73 3.54 -7.26
N ASP A 203 -6.26 2.60 -8.06
CA ASP A 203 -6.73 1.22 -7.99
C ASP A 203 -5.89 0.43 -6.98
N LEU A 204 -6.47 -0.61 -6.37
CA LEU A 204 -5.76 -1.47 -5.42
C LEU A 204 -5.18 -2.69 -6.13
N ILE A 205 -3.95 -3.02 -5.77
CA ILE A 205 -3.15 -4.08 -6.38
C ILE A 205 -3.41 -5.38 -5.63
N GLU A 206 -3.87 -6.43 -6.32
CA GLU A 206 -3.86 -7.79 -5.78
C GLU A 206 -2.39 -8.23 -5.63
N GLY A 207 -1.93 -8.46 -4.40
CA GLY A 207 -0.51 -8.76 -4.15
C GLY A 207 -0.12 -10.13 -4.72
N GLU A 208 1.14 -10.31 -5.14
CA GLU A 208 1.62 -11.49 -5.88
C GLU A 208 1.41 -12.85 -5.17
N LEU A 209 1.34 -12.89 -3.83
CA LEU A 209 1.01 -14.11 -3.06
C LEU A 209 -0.50 -14.32 -2.86
N SER A 210 -1.30 -13.32 -3.17
CA SER A 210 -2.76 -13.36 -3.08
C SER A 210 -3.40 -13.73 -4.40
N GLU A 211 -2.76 -13.46 -5.54
CA GLU A 211 -3.24 -13.86 -6.86
C GLU A 211 -3.36 -15.39 -7.00
N VAL A 212 -4.33 -15.84 -7.80
CA VAL A 212 -4.39 -17.23 -8.23
C VAL A 212 -3.51 -17.38 -9.46
N ASP A 213 -2.57 -18.33 -9.42
CA ASP A 213 -1.86 -18.73 -10.64
C ASP A 213 -2.84 -19.34 -11.64
N ASP A 214 -3.12 -18.60 -12.70
CA ASP A 214 -3.96 -19.08 -13.78
C ASP A 214 -3.13 -19.75 -14.88
N PHE A 215 -3.07 -21.07 -14.84
CA PHE A 215 -2.47 -21.90 -15.89
C PHE A 215 -3.50 -22.37 -16.94
N SER A 216 -4.74 -21.88 -16.92
CA SER A 216 -5.83 -22.40 -17.76
C SER A 216 -5.61 -22.19 -19.26
N SER A 217 -4.74 -21.24 -19.63
CA SER A 217 -4.34 -20.99 -21.01
C SER A 217 -3.21 -21.90 -21.50
N MET A 218 -2.56 -22.66 -20.61
CA MET A 218 -1.46 -23.57 -20.92
C MET A 218 -1.97 -24.97 -21.26
N THR A 219 -1.18 -25.73 -22.02
CA THR A 219 -1.44 -27.17 -22.14
C THR A 219 -1.18 -27.86 -20.80
N TYR A 220 -1.75 -29.05 -20.58
CA TYR A 220 -1.60 -29.77 -19.31
C TYR A 220 -0.15 -29.99 -18.88
N THR A 221 0.75 -30.29 -19.83
CA THR A 221 2.17 -30.50 -19.54
C THR A 221 2.86 -29.20 -19.14
N GLU A 222 2.57 -28.11 -19.85
CA GLU A 222 3.12 -26.78 -19.55
C GLU A 222 2.61 -26.26 -18.20
N ALA A 223 1.32 -26.44 -17.91
CA ALA A 223 0.73 -26.09 -16.62
C ALA A 223 1.35 -26.91 -15.47
N PHE A 224 1.60 -28.21 -15.69
CA PHE A 224 2.24 -29.07 -14.70
C PHE A 224 3.68 -28.64 -14.43
N ASP A 225 4.47 -28.39 -15.48
CA ASP A 225 5.86 -27.95 -15.34
C ASP A 225 5.93 -26.56 -14.67
N ALA A 226 5.08 -25.62 -15.06
CA ALA A 226 4.99 -24.30 -14.45
C ALA A 226 4.61 -24.37 -12.96
N MET A 227 3.68 -25.27 -12.60
CA MET A 227 3.30 -25.51 -11.20
C MET A 227 4.45 -26.11 -10.38
N ILE A 228 5.19 -27.09 -10.93
CA ILE A 228 6.35 -27.68 -10.26
C ILE A 228 7.48 -26.66 -10.08
N ASP A 229 7.75 -25.84 -11.08
CA ASP A 229 8.76 -24.78 -10.99
C ASP A 229 8.35 -23.68 -10.01
N LYS A 230 7.04 -23.36 -9.92
CA LYS A 230 6.52 -22.48 -8.87
C LYS A 230 6.77 -23.08 -7.48
N PHE A 231 6.39 -24.35 -7.26
CA PHE A 231 6.64 -25.01 -5.97
C PHE A 231 8.12 -25.10 -5.62
N ARG A 232 9.01 -25.33 -6.58
CA ARG A 232 10.46 -25.31 -6.31
C ARG A 232 10.94 -23.98 -5.77
N ARG A 233 10.45 -22.86 -6.31
CA ARG A 233 10.84 -21.50 -5.93
C ARG A 233 10.21 -21.05 -4.62
N GLU A 234 8.93 -21.34 -4.42
CA GLU A 234 8.12 -20.70 -3.37
C GLU A 234 7.78 -21.60 -2.19
N TYR A 235 8.12 -22.90 -2.25
CA TYR A 235 7.90 -23.79 -1.12
C TYR A 235 8.84 -23.42 0.03
N ALA A 236 8.25 -22.88 1.09
CA ALA A 236 8.93 -22.30 2.25
C ALA A 236 9.89 -23.24 3.03
N PHE A 237 10.00 -24.52 2.65
CA PHE A 237 10.84 -25.50 3.31
C PHE A 237 11.87 -26.16 2.39
N THR A 238 11.98 -25.77 1.11
CA THR A 238 12.92 -26.40 0.17
C THR A 238 14.35 -26.34 0.69
N GLU A 239 14.79 -25.15 1.12
CA GLU A 239 16.11 -24.94 1.71
C GLU A 239 16.22 -25.57 3.11
N PHE A 240 15.24 -25.34 3.99
CA PHE A 240 15.24 -25.86 5.36
C PHE A 240 15.24 -27.40 5.44
N LYS A 241 14.64 -28.09 4.47
CA LYS A 241 14.52 -29.55 4.43
C LYS A 241 15.50 -30.21 3.44
N GLY A 242 16.30 -29.44 2.72
CA GLY A 242 17.20 -29.97 1.69
C GLY A 242 16.47 -30.77 0.61
N ILE A 243 15.27 -30.32 0.24
CA ILE A 243 14.45 -31.00 -0.77
C ILE A 243 15.00 -30.62 -2.15
N VAL A 244 15.39 -31.63 -2.93
CA VAL A 244 15.66 -31.50 -4.37
C VAL A 244 14.51 -32.18 -5.10
N LEU A 245 13.61 -31.37 -5.67
CA LEU A 245 12.54 -31.84 -6.57
C LEU A 245 13.05 -31.86 -8.00
#